data_AF-A0A971LD37-F1
#
_entry.id   AF-A0A971LD37-F1
#
_cell.length_a   1.000
_cell.length_b   1.000
_cell.length_c   1.000
_cell.angle_alpha   90.00
_cell.angle_beta   90.00
_cell.angle_gamma   90.00
#
_symmetry.space_group_name_H-M   'P 1'
#
loop_
_entity.id
_entity.type
_entity.pdbx_description
1 polymer ?
#
loop_
_entity_poly.entity_id
_entity_poly.type
_entity_poly.pdbx_seq_one_letter_code
_entity_poly.pdbx_strand_id
1 'polypeptide(L)' 'AISSHLLEGQGACRVHGGGFAGTIQAFVPQDLMNHYAEGMRAVFGEDAVADLNIRNIGSCRIDL' A
#
# COMPACT_ATOMS: atom_id res chain seq x y z
N ALA A 1 5.48 -8.70 -11.10
CA ALA A 1 4.10 -8.51 -10.58
C ALA A 1 3.67 -7.07 -10.83
N ILE A 2 2.36 -6.78 -10.96
CA ILE A 2 1.87 -5.44 -11.32
C ILE A 2 2.40 -4.32 -10.41
N SER A 3 2.45 -4.57 -9.10
CA SER A 3 2.98 -3.60 -8.13
C SER A 3 4.42 -3.19 -8.45
N SER A 4 5.31 -4.14 -8.77
CA SER A 4 6.71 -3.81 -9.14
C SER A 4 6.83 -3.01 -10.43
N HIS A 5 5.88 -3.17 -11.37
CA HIS A 5 5.85 -2.41 -12.61
C HIS A 5 5.41 -0.96 -12.35
N LEU A 6 4.32 -0.77 -11.60
CA LEU A 6 3.80 0.55 -11.22
C LEU A 6 4.77 1.35 -10.33
N LEU A 7 5.64 0.65 -9.58
CA LEU A 7 6.63 1.29 -8.70
C LEU A 7 7.92 1.69 -9.43
N GLU A 8 8.17 1.18 -10.63
CA GLU A 8 9.35 1.51 -11.46
C GLU A 8 10.70 1.46 -10.70
N GLY A 9 10.81 0.59 -9.70
CA GLY A 9 12.01 0.48 -8.85
C GLY A 9 12.20 1.60 -7.81
N GLN A 10 11.27 2.55 -7.70
CA GLN A 10 11.31 3.69 -6.78
C GLN A 10 10.65 3.38 -5.42
N GLY A 11 10.03 2.23 -5.28
CA GLY A 11 9.37 1.78 -4.05
C GLY A 11 9.58 0.29 -3.78
N ALA A 12 8.87 -0.22 -2.78
CA ALA A 12 8.97 -1.62 -2.38
C ALA A 12 7.58 -2.20 -2.14
N CYS A 13 7.39 -3.48 -2.44
CA CYS A 13 6.13 -4.17 -2.21
C CYS A 13 6.35 -5.62 -1.78
N ARG A 14 5.43 -6.16 -0.98
CA ARG A 14 5.35 -7.59 -0.68
C ARG A 14 3.90 -8.03 -0.49
N VAL A 15 3.65 -9.31 -0.74
CA VAL A 15 2.43 -9.98 -0.25
C VAL A 15 2.48 -9.96 1.28
N HIS A 16 1.40 -9.50 1.89
CA HIS A 16 1.20 -9.39 3.32
C HIS A 16 0.14 -10.41 3.78
N GLY A 17 0.27 -10.93 5.00
CA GLY A 17 -0.59 -12.00 5.54
C GLY A 17 -0.12 -13.42 5.16
N GLY A 18 -1.02 -14.41 5.32
CA GLY A 18 -0.73 -15.84 5.12
C GLY A 18 -0.72 -16.33 3.67
N GLY A 19 -1.03 -15.46 2.69
CA GLY A 19 -1.07 -15.78 1.25
C GLY A 19 -2.49 -16.01 0.68
N PHE A 20 -2.54 -16.32 -0.63
CA PHE A 20 -3.76 -16.51 -1.46
C PHE A 20 -4.66 -15.28 -1.60
N ALA A 21 -5.51 -14.99 -0.63
CA ALA A 21 -6.48 -13.89 -0.62
C ALA A 21 -6.05 -12.85 0.42
N GLY A 22 -4.82 -12.36 0.25
CA GLY A 22 -4.16 -11.44 1.17
C GLY A 22 -4.09 -10.01 0.62
N THR A 23 -3.48 -9.14 1.41
CA THR A 23 -3.21 -7.76 1.01
C THR A 23 -1.81 -7.64 0.42
N ILE A 24 -1.60 -6.60 -0.40
CA ILE A 24 -0.25 -6.17 -0.78
C ILE A 24 0.07 -4.96 0.08
N GLN A 25 1.23 -5.01 0.74
CA GLN A 25 1.79 -3.82 1.38
C GLN A 25 2.81 -3.22 0.42
N ALA A 26 2.64 -1.95 0.08
CA ALA A 26 3.56 -1.21 -0.76
C ALA A 26 3.98 0.11 -0.10
N PHE A 27 5.26 0.42 -0.18
CA PHE A 27 5.82 1.74 0.09
C PHE A 27 6.00 2.45 -1.23
N VAL A 28 5.27 3.55 -1.42
CA VAL A 28 5.16 4.28 -2.68
C VAL A 28 5.65 5.72 -2.44
N PRO A 29 6.56 6.24 -3.28
CA PRO A 29 6.86 7.67 -3.29
C PRO A 29 5.59 8.51 -3.46
N GLN A 30 5.53 9.66 -2.78
CA GLN A 30 4.33 10.51 -2.73
C GLN A 30 3.86 10.95 -4.12
N ASP A 31 4.81 11.27 -5.00
CA ASP A 31 4.61 11.68 -6.40
C ASP A 31 4.10 10.54 -7.29
N LEU A 32 4.35 9.28 -6.93
CA LEU A 32 3.84 8.09 -7.62
C LEU A 32 2.52 7.55 -7.05
N MET A 33 2.02 8.10 -5.94
CA MET A 33 0.88 7.53 -5.21
C MET A 33 -0.38 7.40 -6.08
N ASN A 34 -0.73 8.45 -6.83
CA ASN A 34 -1.92 8.44 -7.69
C ASN A 34 -1.79 7.40 -8.80
N HIS A 35 -0.64 7.37 -9.49
CA HIS A 35 -0.38 6.39 -10.56
C HIS A 35 -0.48 4.95 -10.04
N TYR A 36 0.14 4.68 -8.89
CA TYR A 36 0.10 3.37 -8.26
C TYR A 36 -1.34 2.98 -7.86
N ALA A 37 -2.08 3.89 -7.23
CA ALA A 37 -3.45 3.63 -6.79
C ALA A 37 -4.39 3.35 -7.96
N GLU A 38 -4.34 4.16 -9.02
CA GLU A 38 -5.15 3.98 -10.23
C GLU A 38 -4.85 2.64 -10.92
N GLY A 39 -3.58 2.29 -11.09
CA GLY A 39 -3.17 1.02 -11.70
C GLY A 39 -3.64 -0.20 -10.90
N MET A 40 -3.60 -0.12 -9.57
CA MET A 40 -4.10 -1.19 -8.70
C MET A 40 -5.63 -1.29 -8.75
N ARG A 41 -6.35 -0.16 -8.73
CA ARG A 41 -7.82 -0.13 -8.85
C ARG A 41 -8.33 -0.66 -10.18
N ALA A 42 -7.63 -0.37 -11.27
CA ALA A 42 -7.99 -0.86 -12.60
C ALA A 42 -7.98 -2.40 -12.69
N VAL A 43 -7.14 -3.07 -11.89
CA VAL A 43 -7.02 -4.53 -11.91
C VAL A 43 -7.82 -5.22 -10.80
N PHE A 44 -7.89 -4.63 -9.60
CA PHE A 44 -8.47 -5.26 -8.43
C PHE A 44 -9.81 -4.65 -7.97
N GLY A 45 -10.25 -3.54 -8.59
CA GLY A 45 -11.47 -2.82 -8.24
C GLY A 45 -11.21 -1.51 -7.49
N GLU A 46 -12.17 -0.59 -7.54
CA GLU A 46 -12.06 0.78 -7.00
C GLU A 46 -11.67 0.82 -5.51
N ASP A 47 -12.17 -0.14 -4.73
CA ASP A 47 -11.96 -0.22 -3.28
C ASP A 47 -10.69 -1.00 -2.87
N ALA A 48 -9.84 -1.39 -3.84
CA ALA A 48 -8.68 -2.25 -3.58
C ALA A 48 -7.48 -1.54 -2.92
N VAL A 49 -7.50 -0.20 -2.83
CA VAL A 49 -6.38 0.61 -2.32
C VAL A 49 -6.84 1.43 -1.12
N ALA A 50 -6.20 1.17 0.02
CA ALA A 50 -6.31 1.99 1.23
C ALA A 50 -4.99 2.72 1.46
N ASP A 51 -5.04 4.05 1.56
CA ASP A 51 -3.90 4.86 1.95
C ASP A 51 -3.65 4.72 3.47
N LEU A 52 -2.41 4.43 3.85
CA LEU A 52 -2.02 4.14 5.21
C LEU A 52 -1.03 5.20 5.70
N ASN A 53 -1.43 5.95 6.72
CA ASN A 53 -0.52 6.82 7.45
C ASN A 53 0.02 6.10 8.70
N ILE A 54 1.33 5.87 8.74
CA ILE A 54 1.99 5.22 9.88
C ILE A 54 2.34 6.28 10.93
N ARG A 55 1.75 6.15 12.12
CA ARG A 55 2.02 7.04 13.25
C ARG A 55 3.38 6.72 13.86
N ASN A 56 4.11 7.75 14.31
CA ASN A 56 5.41 7.59 15.00
C ASN A 56 5.30 6.90 16.37
N ILE A 57 4.11 6.86 16.96
CA ILE A 57 3.88 6.27 18.29
C ILE A 57 2.94 5.09 18.12
N GLY A 58 3.33 3.94 18.67
CA GLY A 58 2.48 2.75 18.74
C GLY A 58 1.32 2.92 19.73
N SER A 59 0.91 1.82 20.35
CA SER A 59 -0.08 1.85 21.43
C SER A 59 0.50 2.55 22.66
N CYS A 60 -0.22 3.53 23.19
CA CYS A 60 0.18 4.27 24.40
C CYS A 60 -1.04 4.56 25.28
N ARG A 61 -0.80 4.80 26.58
CA ARG A 61 -1.84 5.26 27.51
C ARG A 61 -2.13 6.73 27.23
N ILE A 62 -3.40 7.08 27.12
CA ILE A 62 -3.86 8.47 27.04
C ILE A 62 -4.40 8.85 28.41
N ASP A 63 -3.82 9.88 29.00
CA ASP A 63 -4.36 10.50 30.21
C ASP A 63 -5.37 11.56 29.74
N LEU A 64 -6.66 11.30 29.96
CA LEU A 64 -7.79 12.16 29.58
C LEU A 64 -8.15 13.13 30.71
#